data_AF-A0A1P8WD07-F1
#
_entry.id   AF-A0A1P8WD07-F1
#
_cell.length_a   1.000
_cell.length_b   1.000
_cell.length_c   1.000
_cell.angle_alpha   90.00
_cell.angle_beta   90.00
_cell.angle_gamma   90.00
#
_symmetry.space_group_name_H-M   'P 1'
#
loop_
_entity.id
_entity.type
_entity.pdbx_description
1 polymer ?
#
loop_
_entity_poly.entity_id
_entity_poly.type
_entity_poly.pdbx_seq_one_letter_code
_entity_poly.pdbx_strand_id
1 'polypeptide(L)'
;MRITQPLGRRLSSDRFDAGMGQLASWCVSILMLALGFLKLAALPLTETELFFGVLLVLAVALLTWNVGMLVRIESNTRNPNRE
;
A
#
# COMPACT_ATOMS: atom_id res chain seq x y z
N MET A 1 -29.43 -11.36 -35.52
CA MET A 1 -29.01 -10.29 -34.58
C MET A 1 -28.08 -10.89 -33.56
N ARG A 2 -26.80 -10.51 -33.60
CA ARG A 2 -25.73 -11.06 -32.76
C ARG A 2 -25.86 -10.50 -31.34
N ILE A 3 -25.95 -11.44 -30.40
CA ILE A 3 -25.98 -11.26 -28.96
C ILE A 3 -24.75 -10.45 -28.55
N THR A 4 -25.00 -9.32 -27.91
CA THR A 4 -24.03 -8.39 -27.34
C THR A 4 -23.12 -9.12 -26.36
N GLN A 5 -21.84 -9.21 -26.71
CA GLN A 5 -20.78 -9.78 -25.88
C GLN A 5 -20.60 -8.97 -24.59
N PRO A 6 -20.61 -9.59 -23.39
CA PRO A 6 -20.15 -8.94 -22.17
C PRO A 6 -18.61 -9.06 -22.06
N LEU A 7 -17.86 -8.52 -23.03
CA LEU A 7 -16.39 -8.59 -23.04
C LEU A 7 -15.71 -7.45 -22.25
N GLY A 8 -16.47 -6.47 -21.75
CA GLY A 8 -15.93 -5.29 -21.04
C GLY A 8 -15.78 -5.40 -19.52
N ARG A 9 -16.25 -6.48 -18.88
CA ARG A 9 -16.45 -6.51 -17.41
C ARG A 9 -15.30 -7.11 -16.59
N ARG A 10 -14.38 -7.86 -17.21
CA ARG A 10 -13.23 -8.48 -16.51
C ARG A 10 -11.97 -7.61 -16.44
N LEU A 11 -11.74 -6.74 -17.43
CA LEU A 11 -10.58 -5.83 -17.43
C LEU A 11 -10.70 -4.71 -16.39
N SER A 12 -11.91 -4.38 -15.95
CA SER A 12 -12.13 -3.38 -14.90
C SER A 12 -11.86 -3.91 -13.51
N SER A 13 -12.04 -5.21 -13.24
CA SER A 13 -11.88 -5.75 -11.87
C SER A 13 -10.42 -5.72 -11.46
N ASP A 14 -9.51 -6.32 -12.24
CA ASP A 14 -8.10 -6.45 -11.84
C ASP A 14 -7.38 -5.10 -11.66
N ARG A 15 -7.70 -4.10 -12.50
CA ARG A 15 -7.12 -2.74 -12.38
C ARG A 15 -7.72 -1.95 -11.23
N PHE A 16 -9.01 -2.14 -10.97
CA PHE A 16 -9.70 -1.50 -9.84
C PHE A 16 -9.27 -2.12 -8.51
N ASP A 17 -9.11 -3.45 -8.46
CA ASP A 17 -8.59 -4.20 -7.31
C ASP A 17 -7.14 -3.82 -7.00
N ALA A 18 -6.29 -3.67 -8.02
CA ALA A 18 -4.93 -3.17 -7.84
C ALA A 18 -4.89 -1.71 -7.36
N GLY A 19 -5.76 -0.85 -7.89
CA GLY A 19 -5.90 0.54 -7.44
C GLY A 19 -6.39 0.64 -6.00
N MET A 20 -7.37 -0.18 -5.62
CA MET A 20 -7.85 -0.29 -4.24
C MET A 20 -6.77 -0.85 -3.31
N GLY A 21 -6.02 -1.85 -3.74
CA GLY A 21 -4.90 -2.42 -2.98
C GLY A 21 -3.79 -1.39 -2.73
N GLN A 22 -3.45 -0.60 -3.74
CA GLN A 22 -2.51 0.50 -3.59
C GLN A 22 -3.02 1.55 -2.58
N LEU A 23 -4.27 1.97 -2.70
CA LEU A 23 -4.87 2.98 -1.83
C LEU A 23 -4.98 2.47 -0.38
N ALA A 24 -5.36 1.20 -0.20
CA ALA A 24 -5.39 0.52 1.09
C ALA A 24 -3.99 0.44 1.72
N SER A 25 -2.96 0.09 0.94
CA SER A 25 -1.58 0.02 1.44
C SER A 25 -1.07 1.39 1.92
N TRP A 26 -1.41 2.47 1.21
CA TRP A 26 -1.06 3.82 1.60
C TRP A 26 -1.81 4.27 2.85
N CYS A 27 -3.11 3.99 2.93
CA CYS A 27 -3.89 4.24 4.15
C CYS A 27 -3.30 3.49 5.35
N VAL A 28 -2.98 2.20 5.20
CA VAL A 28 -2.37 1.38 6.26
C VAL A 28 -1.01 1.94 6.66
N SER A 29 -0.19 2.39 5.70
CA SER A 29 1.11 3.00 5.98
C SER A 29 1.00 4.27 6.82
N ILE A 30 0.05 5.15 6.49
CA ILE A 30 -0.21 6.39 7.25
C ILE A 30 -0.73 6.04 8.65
N LEU A 31 -1.63 5.06 8.75
CA LEU A 31 -2.18 4.62 10.02
C LEU A 31 -1.10 4.03 10.94
N MET A 32 -0.21 3.19 10.38
CA MET A 32 0.95 2.63 11.08
C MET A 32 1.89 3.72 11.59
N LEU A 33 2.12 4.77 10.79
CA LEU A 33 2.94 5.91 11.20
C LEU A 33 2.31 6.63 12.40
N ALA A 34 1.01 6.96 12.31
CA ALA A 34 0.29 7.65 13.37
C ALA A 34 0.23 6.83 14.67
N LEU A 35 -0.07 5.53 14.56
CA LEU A 35 -0.09 4.63 15.71
C LEU A 35 1.30 4.41 16.32
N GLY A 36 2.34 4.35 15.48
CA GLY A 36 3.73 4.25 15.91
C GLY A 36 4.16 5.45 16.76
N PHE A 37 3.90 6.66 16.29
CA PHE A 37 4.17 7.88 17.06
C PHE A 37 3.30 7.99 18.32
N LEU A 38 2.01 7.62 18.23
CA LEU A 38 1.12 7.63 19.40
C LEU A 38 1.61 6.68 20.50
N LYS A 39 2.08 5.49 20.11
CA LYS A 39 2.66 4.51 21.03
C LYS A 39 3.97 5.00 21.65
N LEU A 40 4.85 5.59 20.85
CA LEU A 40 6.11 6.17 21.34
C LEU A 40 5.89 7.31 22.32
N ALA A 41 4.87 8.15 22.10
CA ALA A 41 4.53 9.26 22.99
C ALA A 41 3.93 8.81 24.33
N ALA A 42 3.29 7.63 24.38
CA ALA A 42 2.62 7.13 25.58
C ALA A 42 3.53 6.33 26.53
N LEU A 43 4.75 6.01 26.10
CA LEU A 43 5.68 5.17 26.85
C LEU A 43 6.78 6.04 27.48
N PRO A 44 7.12 5.83 28.77
CA PRO A 44 8.27 6.47 29.39
C PRO A 44 9.56 5.78 28.90
N LEU A 45 9.98 6.12 27.67
CA LEU A 45 11.16 5.57 27.02
C LEU A 45 12.40 6.38 27.37
N THR A 46 13.54 5.68 27.45
CA THR A 46 14.85 6.33 27.46
C THR A 46 15.18 6.91 26.09
N GLU A 47 16.10 7.88 25.99
CA GLU A 47 16.48 8.54 24.72
C GLU A 47 16.90 7.54 23.65
N THR A 48 17.62 6.49 24.03
CA THR A 48 18.08 5.44 23.10
C THR A 48 16.91 4.62 22.56
N GLU A 49 15.96 4.24 23.41
CA GLU A 49 14.79 3.47 22.99
C GLU A 49 13.84 4.31 22.13
N LEU A 50 13.72 5.60 22.41
CA LEU A 50 12.97 6.54 21.58
C LEU A 50 13.60 6.63 20.17
N PHE A 51 14.92 6.74 20.09
CA PHE A 51 15.65 6.81 18.82
C PHE A 51 15.43 5.56 17.97
N PHE A 52 15.63 4.37 18.54
CA PHE A 52 15.36 3.10 17.84
C PHE A 52 13.88 2.93 17.49
N GLY A 53 12.99 3.36 18.36
CA GLY A 53 11.55 3.33 18.12
C GLY A 53 11.12 4.18 16.93
N VAL A 54 11.61 5.41 16.83
CA VAL A 54 11.34 6.29 15.68
C VAL A 54 11.93 5.71 14.39
N LEU A 55 13.16 5.19 14.45
CA LEU A 55 13.80 4.51 13.31
C LEU A 55 12.99 3.32 12.82
N LEU A 56 12.46 2.51 13.74
CA LEU A 56 11.63 1.35 13.42
C LEU A 56 10.30 1.77 12.77
N VAL A 57 9.62 2.79 13.33
CA VAL A 57 8.35 3.30 12.77
C VAL A 57 8.55 3.82 11.35
N LEU A 58 9.64 4.56 11.11
CA LEU A 58 10.03 5.02 9.77
C LEU A 58 10.33 3.86 8.81
N ALA A 59 11.09 2.85 9.25
CA ALA A 59 11.42 1.69 8.43
C ALA A 59 10.16 0.92 8.01
N VAL A 60 9.23 0.68 8.94
CA VAL A 60 7.96 -0.04 8.67
C VAL A 60 7.05 0.77 7.75
N ALA A 61 6.97 2.09 7.93
CA ALA A 61 6.21 2.96 7.03
C ALA A 61 6.80 2.92 5.60
N LEU A 62 8.12 3.03 5.45
CA LEU A 62 8.79 2.92 4.16
C LEU A 62 8.60 1.54 3.52
N LEU A 63 8.65 0.45 4.29
CA LEU A 63 8.37 -0.89 3.79
C LEU A 63 6.94 -1.00 3.24
N THR A 64 5.95 -0.51 4.00
CA THR A 64 4.54 -0.55 3.61
C THR A 64 4.28 0.31 2.36
N TRP A 65 4.94 1.46 2.27
CA TRP A 65 4.93 2.31 1.07
C TRP A 65 5.50 1.60 -0.16
N ASN A 66 6.65 0.91 -0.01
CA ASN A 66 7.27 0.14 -1.09
C ASN A 66 6.38 -1.04 -1.54
N VAL A 67 5.72 -1.73 -0.61
CA VAL A 67 4.72 -2.78 -0.95
C VAL A 67 3.59 -2.21 -1.80
N GLY A 68 3.09 -1.01 -1.46
CA GLY A 68 2.09 -0.32 -2.27
C GLY A 68 2.56 -0.01 -3.70
N MET A 69 3.83 0.35 -3.87
CA MET A 69 4.43 0.54 -5.20
C MET A 69 4.59 -0.78 -5.96
N LEU A 70 4.97 -1.87 -5.29
CA LEU A 70 5.11 -3.20 -5.91
C LEU A 70 3.77 -3.73 -6.43
N VAL A 71 2.67 -3.55 -5.69
CA VAL A 71 1.32 -3.92 -6.15
C VAL A 71 0.95 -3.18 -7.44
N ARG A 72 1.34 -1.90 -7.56
CA ARG A 72 1.13 -1.12 -8.78
C ARG A 72 1.98 -1.62 -9.95
N ILE A 73 3.25 -1.98 -9.70
CA ILE A 73 4.15 -2.50 -10.73
C ILE A 73 3.66 -3.85 -11.25
N GLU A 74 3.28 -4.78 -10.36
CA GLU A 74 2.76 -6.10 -10.72
C GLU A 74 1.49 -6.00 -11.56
N SER A 75 0.55 -5.13 -11.18
CA SER A 75 -0.66 -4.92 -11.97
C SER A 75 -0.38 -4.32 -13.35
N ASN A 76 0.68 -3.53 -13.51
CA ASN A 76 1.08 -2.93 -14.78
C ASN A 76 1.83 -3.93 -15.69
N THR A 77 2.76 -4.71 -15.14
CA THR A 77 3.54 -5.72 -15.91
C THR A 77 2.69 -6.90 -16.36
N ARG A 78 1.58 -7.21 -15.68
CA ARG A 78 0.59 -8.21 -16.13
C ARG A 78 -0.16 -7.81 -17.40
N ASN A 79 -0.02 -6.57 -17.89
CA ASN A 79 -0.66 -6.06 -19.09
C ASN A 79 0.36 -5.50 -20.12
N PRO A 80 1.23 -6.35 -20.71
CA PRO A 80 2.29 -5.88 -21.62
C PRO A 80 1.82 -5.57 -23.05
N ASN A 81 0.55 -5.81 -23.42
CA ASN A 81 0.09 -5.76 -24.82
C ASN A 81 -0.54 -4.42 -25.25
N ARG A 82 0.00 -3.27 -24.83
CA ARG A 82 -0.40 -1.96 -25.38
C ARG A 82 0.80 -1.03 -25.53
N GLU A 83 1.63 -1.35 -26.51
CA GLU A 83 2.24 -0.34 -27.39
C GLU A 83 1.47 -0.35 -28.71
#